data_AF-A0A1B1WTQ4-F1
#
_entry.id   AF-A0A1B1WTQ4-F1
#
_cell.length_a   1.000
_cell.length_b   1.000
_cell.length_c   1.000
_cell.angle_alpha   90.00
_cell.angle_beta   90.00
_cell.angle_gamma   90.00
#
_symmetry.space_group_name_H-M   'P 1'
#
loop_
_entity.id
_entity.type
_entity.pdbx_description
1 polymer ?
#
loop_
_entity_poly.entity_id
_entity_poly.type
_entity_poly.pdbx_seq_one_letter_code
_entity_poly.pdbx_strand_id
1 'polypeptide(L)'
;ILQIFRSRQYRQPMIVAIILQLSQQLSGINAIFYYSTDIFAKAGVEQPIYATIGAGIVNTAFTVVSLFLVERAGRRTLHLVGLAGMILCALLMTVAMVLQETIPAISSLSMAAIFGFVAFFEVGPGPIPWFIVAELFSQGPRPAAMAIAGCTNWTSNF
;
A
#
# COMPACT_ATOMS: atom_id res chain seq x y z
N ILE A 1 -26.53 -2.56 5.92
CA ILE A 1 -25.35 -1.84 6.47
C ILE A 1 -25.43 -1.75 8.00
N LEU A 2 -26.38 -1.02 8.60
CA LEU A 2 -26.46 -0.84 10.07
C LEU A 2 -26.52 -2.14 10.89
N GLN A 3 -27.11 -3.21 10.33
CA GLN A 3 -27.18 -4.53 10.98
C GLN A 3 -25.79 -5.17 11.22
N ILE A 4 -24.80 -4.87 10.37
CA ILE A 4 -23.41 -5.38 10.53
C ILE A 4 -22.79 -4.82 11.81
N PHE A 5 -23.04 -3.55 12.13
CA PHE A 5 -22.50 -2.92 13.33
C PHE A 5 -23.26 -3.29 14.60
N ARG A 6 -24.55 -3.67 14.48
CA ARG A 6 -25.38 -4.09 15.62
C ARG A 6 -25.13 -5.55 16.02
N SER A 7 -24.84 -6.42 15.06
CA SER A 7 -24.61 -7.85 15.34
C SER A 7 -23.22 -8.10 15.92
N ARG A 8 -23.15 -8.70 17.11
CA ARG A 8 -21.88 -9.05 17.77
C ARG A 8 -21.00 -9.98 16.92
N GLN A 9 -21.61 -10.79 16.06
CA GLN A 9 -20.92 -11.70 15.15
C GLN A 9 -20.13 -10.97 14.06
N TYR A 10 -20.61 -9.84 13.56
CA TYR A 10 -20.00 -9.13 12.43
C TYR A 10 -19.12 -7.95 12.84
N ARG A 11 -19.18 -7.51 14.10
CA ARG A 11 -18.38 -6.36 14.59
C ARG A 11 -16.88 -6.57 14.46
N GLN A 12 -16.36 -7.71 14.92
CA GLN A 12 -14.92 -7.99 14.86
C GLN A 12 -14.42 -8.12 13.41
N PRO A 13 -15.05 -8.93 12.53
CA PRO A 13 -14.70 -8.97 11.10
C PRO A 13 -14.75 -7.60 10.42
N MET A 14 -15.74 -6.77 10.77
CA MET A 14 -15.87 -5.45 10.16
C MET A 14 -14.79 -4.48 10.63
N ILE A 15 -14.41 -4.52 11.92
CA ILE A 15 -13.29 -3.72 12.44
C ILE A 15 -12.00 -4.09 11.71
N VAL A 16 -11.71 -5.39 11.53
CA VAL A 16 -10.54 -5.86 10.78
C VAL A 16 -10.56 -5.35 9.34
N ALA A 17 -11.68 -5.50 8.64
CA ALA A 17 -11.84 -5.00 7.28
C ALA A 17 -11.62 -3.48 7.17
N ILE A 18 -12.15 -2.68 8.11
CA ILE A 18 -11.93 -1.22 8.14
C ILE A 18 -10.46 -0.90 8.36
N ILE A 19 -9.80 -1.52 9.35
CA ILE A 19 -8.38 -1.28 9.66
C ILE A 19 -7.48 -1.65 8.48
N LEU A 20 -7.78 -2.73 7.75
CA LEU A 20 -7.01 -3.13 6.57
C LEU A 20 -7.15 -2.13 5.40
N GLN A 21 -8.34 -1.56 5.21
CA GLN A 21 -8.54 -0.53 4.19
C GLN A 21 -7.82 0.78 4.57
N LEU A 22 -7.84 1.13 5.86
CA LEU A 22 -7.06 2.25 6.37
C LEU A 22 -5.56 2.01 6.23
N SER A 23 -5.05 0.81 6.55
CA SER A 23 -3.62 0.50 6.41
C SER A 23 -3.15 0.57 4.95
N GLN A 24 -4.02 0.23 4.00
CA GLN A 24 -3.75 0.38 2.58
C GLN A 24 -3.51 1.84 2.20
N GLN A 25 -4.45 2.73 2.53
CA GLN A 25 -4.41 4.11 2.04
C GLN A 25 -3.52 5.02 2.89
N LEU A 26 -3.62 4.92 4.21
CA LEU A 26 -2.78 5.67 5.15
C LEU A 26 -1.31 5.22 5.14
N SER A 27 -0.98 4.18 4.37
CA SER A 27 0.43 3.89 4.06
C SER A 27 1.11 5.03 3.31
N GLY A 28 0.35 5.87 2.58
CA GLY A 28 0.88 6.96 1.77
C GLY A 28 1.18 6.57 0.32
N ILE A 29 0.70 5.41 -0.15
CA ILE A 29 0.92 4.96 -1.53
C ILE A 29 0.39 5.97 -2.58
N ASN A 30 -0.75 6.60 -2.33
CA ASN A 30 -1.28 7.61 -3.25
C ASN A 30 -0.43 8.86 -3.26
N ALA A 31 0.16 9.26 -2.14
CA ALA A 31 1.10 10.37 -2.11
C ALA A 31 2.29 10.10 -3.02
N ILE A 32 2.77 8.86 -3.10
CA ILE A 32 3.78 8.47 -4.09
C ILE A 32 3.21 8.54 -5.52
N PHE A 33 2.04 7.95 -5.80
CA PHE A 33 1.53 7.97 -7.17
C PHE A 33 1.18 9.37 -7.68
N TYR A 34 0.64 10.24 -6.82
CA TYR A 34 0.25 11.60 -7.18
C TYR A 34 1.44 12.56 -7.24
N TYR A 35 2.42 12.41 -6.33
CA TYR A 35 3.52 13.37 -6.18
C TYR A 35 4.91 12.79 -6.45
N SER A 36 5.03 11.57 -6.97
CA SER A 36 6.33 10.91 -7.26
C SER A 36 7.26 11.76 -8.10
N THR A 37 6.78 12.37 -9.17
CA THR A 37 7.59 13.23 -10.05
C THR A 37 8.18 14.41 -9.26
N ASP A 38 7.38 15.05 -8.39
CA ASP A 38 7.83 16.15 -7.55
C ASP A 38 8.79 15.68 -6.44
N ILE A 39 8.53 14.50 -5.86
CA ILE A 39 9.39 13.88 -4.85
C ILE A 39 10.75 13.55 -5.48
N PHE A 40 10.78 12.96 -6.68
CA PHE A 40 12.01 12.65 -7.40
C PHE A 40 12.76 13.90 -7.83
N ALA A 41 12.05 14.94 -8.29
CA ALA A 41 12.66 16.23 -8.61
C ALA A 41 13.33 16.85 -7.38
N LYS A 42 12.62 16.86 -6.24
CA LYS A 42 13.17 17.31 -4.95
C LYS A 42 14.33 16.43 -4.50
N ALA A 43 14.29 15.13 -4.78
CA ALA A 43 15.35 14.15 -4.52
C ALA A 43 16.59 14.28 -5.43
N GLY A 44 16.61 15.24 -6.37
CA GLY A 44 17.76 15.51 -7.22
C GLY A 44 17.90 14.52 -8.37
N VAL A 45 16.82 13.84 -8.75
CA VAL A 45 16.78 12.98 -9.94
C VAL A 45 16.72 13.87 -11.18
N GLU A 46 17.67 13.70 -12.11
CA GLU A 46 17.76 14.53 -13.34
C GLU A 46 16.53 14.41 -14.24
N GLN A 47 15.94 13.20 -14.29
CA GLN A 47 14.81 12.87 -15.14
C GLN A 47 13.64 12.24 -14.33
N PRO A 48 12.94 13.02 -13.49
CA PRO A 48 11.94 12.53 -12.54
C PRO A 48 10.80 11.73 -13.18
N ILE A 49 10.39 12.11 -14.40
CA ILE A 49 9.30 11.46 -15.12
C ILE A 49 9.60 9.99 -15.44
N TYR A 50 10.85 9.66 -15.80
CA TYR A 50 11.23 8.28 -16.09
C TYR A 50 11.31 7.44 -14.83
N ALA A 51 11.68 8.04 -13.68
CA ALA A 51 11.61 7.38 -12.39
C ALA A 51 10.15 7.08 -12.00
N THR A 52 9.21 8.00 -12.25
CA THR A 52 7.77 7.77 -12.05
C THR A 52 7.25 6.63 -12.93
N ILE A 53 7.64 6.58 -14.20
CA ILE A 53 7.32 5.46 -15.10
C ILE A 53 7.90 4.15 -14.55
N GLY A 54 9.14 4.19 -14.05
CA GLY A 54 9.79 3.05 -13.39
C GLY A 54 9.00 2.53 -12.19
N ALA A 55 8.47 3.43 -11.34
CA ALA A 55 7.60 3.04 -10.23
C ALA A 55 6.32 2.33 -10.71
N GLY A 56 5.72 2.77 -11.83
CA GLY A 56 4.59 2.09 -12.48
C GLY A 56 4.93 0.70 -13.03
N ILE A 57 6.13 0.53 -13.58
CA ILE A 57 6.63 -0.79 -14.03
C ILE A 57 6.81 -1.72 -12.82
N VAL A 58 7.43 -1.22 -11.74
CA VAL A 58 7.62 -1.98 -10.49
C VAL A 58 6.27 -2.36 -9.90
N ASN A 59 5.31 -1.43 -9.86
CA ASN A 59 3.95 -1.70 -9.43
C ASN A 59 3.36 -2.89 -10.20
N THR A 60 3.30 -2.79 -11.53
CA THR A 60 2.73 -3.83 -12.41
C THR A 60 3.44 -5.17 -12.22
N ALA A 61 4.77 -5.18 -12.15
CA ALA A 61 5.55 -6.39 -11.98
C ALA A 61 5.26 -7.06 -10.63
N PHE A 62 5.23 -6.30 -9.55
CA PHE A 62 4.97 -6.85 -8.22
C PHE A 62 3.50 -7.21 -8.00
N THR A 63 2.55 -6.58 -8.70
CA THR A 63 1.16 -7.05 -8.75
C THR A 63 1.12 -8.49 -9.30
N VAL A 64 1.82 -8.76 -10.42
CA VAL A 64 1.90 -10.11 -10.99
C VAL A 64 2.56 -11.09 -10.03
N VAL A 65 3.67 -10.70 -9.39
CA VAL A 65 4.34 -11.54 -8.38
C VAL A 65 3.40 -11.85 -7.21
N SER A 66 2.64 -10.86 -6.75
CA SER A 66 1.69 -10.98 -5.64
C SER A 66 0.62 -12.05 -5.91
N LEU A 67 0.12 -12.14 -7.14
CA LEU A 67 -0.86 -13.18 -7.54
C LEU A 67 -0.36 -14.60 -7.23
N PHE A 68 0.94 -14.88 -7.44
CA PHE A 68 1.52 -16.19 -7.16
C PHE A 68 1.87 -16.39 -5.68
N LEU A 69 2.24 -15.31 -4.98
CA LEU A 69 2.64 -15.37 -3.58
C LEU A 69 1.45 -15.53 -2.63
N VAL A 70 0.31 -14.90 -2.92
CA VAL A 70 -0.88 -14.90 -2.06
C VAL A 70 -1.37 -16.31 -1.74
N GLU A 71 -1.30 -17.22 -2.71
CA GLU A 71 -1.70 -18.62 -2.51
C GLU A 71 -0.63 -19.48 -1.83
N ARG A 72 0.63 -19.05 -1.80
CA ARG A 72 1.75 -19.81 -1.22
C ARG A 72 2.08 -19.42 0.23
N ALA A 73 2.16 -18.12 0.50
CA ALA A 73 2.64 -17.59 1.78
C ALA A 73 1.52 -17.21 2.76
N GLY A 74 0.29 -17.09 2.26
CA GLY A 74 -0.88 -16.71 3.03
C GLY A 74 -1.02 -15.20 3.25
N ARG A 75 -2.26 -14.76 3.45
CA ARG A 75 -2.66 -13.36 3.45
C ARG A 75 -2.05 -12.58 4.64
N ARG A 76 -2.06 -13.15 5.84
CA ARG A 76 -1.55 -12.47 7.05
C ARG A 76 -0.07 -12.16 6.95
N THR A 77 0.74 -13.14 6.53
CA THR A 77 2.19 -13.00 6.42
C THR A 77 2.56 -11.93 5.42
N LEU A 78 1.96 -11.98 4.22
CA LEU A 78 2.25 -11.02 3.15
C LEU A 78 1.84 -9.59 3.52
N HIS A 79 0.71 -9.40 4.21
CA HIS A 79 0.30 -8.06 4.63
C HIS A 79 1.28 -7.46 5.64
N LEU A 80 1.73 -8.25 6.64
CA LEU A 80 2.68 -7.80 7.65
C LEU A 80 4.07 -7.54 7.06
N VAL A 81 4.55 -8.42 6.17
CA VAL A 81 5.82 -8.24 5.47
C VAL A 81 5.79 -7.00 4.58
N GLY A 82 4.70 -6.79 3.84
CA GLY A 82 4.52 -5.59 3.02
C GLY A 82 4.54 -4.31 3.87
N LEU A 83 3.77 -4.24 4.95
CA LEU A 83 3.82 -3.07 5.85
C LEU A 83 5.21 -2.84 6.46
N ALA A 84 5.90 -3.89 6.91
CA ALA A 84 7.25 -3.77 7.46
C ALA A 84 8.26 -3.26 6.43
N GLY A 85 8.19 -3.78 5.19
CA GLY A 85 9.03 -3.33 4.08
C GLY A 85 8.75 -1.88 3.70
N MET A 86 7.48 -1.47 3.69
CA MET A 86 7.10 -0.07 3.43
C MET A 86 7.62 0.88 4.52
N ILE A 87 7.57 0.49 5.81
CA ILE A 87 8.16 1.28 6.90
C ILE A 87 9.66 1.46 6.68
N LEU A 88 10.38 0.38 6.37
CA LEU A 88 11.83 0.45 6.11
C LEU A 88 12.14 1.38 4.92
N CYS A 89 11.37 1.26 3.82
CA CYS A 89 11.55 2.09 2.65
C CYS A 89 11.23 3.58 2.92
N ALA A 90 10.19 3.86 3.72
CA ALA A 90 9.87 5.23 4.12
C ALA A 90 10.96 5.86 4.99
N LEU A 91 11.57 5.08 5.90
CA LEU A 91 12.72 5.53 6.69
C LEU A 91 13.93 5.81 5.79
N LEU A 92 14.24 4.91 4.85
CA LEU A 92 15.33 5.10 3.89
C LEU A 92 15.12 6.34 3.02
N MET A 93 13.90 6.56 2.55
CA MET A 93 13.52 7.75 1.78
C MET A 93 13.72 9.03 2.60
N THR A 94 13.27 9.03 3.86
CA THR A 94 13.44 10.17 4.77
C THR A 94 14.91 10.50 4.99
N VAL A 95 15.74 9.49 5.28
CA VAL A 95 17.19 9.66 5.46
C VAL A 95 17.85 10.19 4.18
N ALA A 96 17.48 9.63 3.02
CA ALA A 96 18.03 10.04 1.74
C ALA A 96 17.69 11.50 1.41
N MET A 97 16.45 11.94 1.66
CA MET A 97 16.03 13.33 1.44
C MET A 97 16.75 14.31 2.36
N VAL A 98 16.97 13.97 3.64
CA VAL A 98 17.69 14.84 4.59
C VAL A 98 19.17 15.00 4.21
N LEU A 99 19.81 13.93 3.74
CA LEU A 99 21.24 13.91 3.42
C LEU A 99 21.57 14.43 2.01
N GLN A 100 20.54 14.68 1.20
CA GLN A 100 20.71 15.04 -0.21
C GLN A 100 21.46 16.34 -0.43
N GLU A 101 21.30 17.34 0.45
CA GLU A 101 22.05 18.59 0.37
C GLU A 101 23.56 18.39 0.60
N THR A 102 23.94 17.30 1.29
CA THR A 102 25.33 16.99 1.61
C THR A 102 25.95 16.00 0.62
N ILE A 103 25.15 15.05 0.10
CA ILE A 103 25.62 13.95 -0.75
C ILE A 103 24.76 13.87 -2.02
N PRO A 104 25.18 14.50 -3.13
CA PRO A 104 24.43 14.50 -4.40
C PRO A 104 24.14 13.10 -4.96
N ALA A 105 24.99 12.12 -4.65
CA ALA A 105 24.85 10.73 -5.09
C ALA A 105 23.69 9.96 -4.41
N ILE A 106 23.02 10.55 -3.40
CA ILE A 106 21.97 9.86 -2.65
C ILE A 106 20.60 9.83 -3.37
N SER A 107 20.47 10.56 -4.48
CA SER A 107 19.26 10.56 -5.33
C SER A 107 18.88 9.16 -5.81
N SER A 108 19.88 8.32 -6.09
CA SER A 108 19.69 6.90 -6.46
C SER A 108 19.10 6.08 -5.31
N LEU A 109 19.44 6.40 -4.06
CA LEU A 109 18.89 5.73 -2.88
C LEU A 109 17.41 6.11 -2.67
N SER A 110 17.05 7.38 -2.85
CA SER A 110 15.64 7.82 -2.82
C SER A 110 14.81 7.09 -3.88
N MET A 111 15.36 6.91 -5.08
CA MET A 111 14.72 6.15 -6.15
C MET A 111 14.53 4.68 -5.79
N ALA A 112 15.58 4.01 -5.32
CA ALA A 112 15.50 2.62 -4.87
C ALA A 112 14.50 2.44 -3.71
N ALA A 113 14.46 3.39 -2.77
CA ALA A 113 13.52 3.37 -1.64
C ALA A 113 12.06 3.49 -2.11
N ILE A 114 11.76 4.38 -3.06
CA ILE A 114 10.39 4.50 -3.61
C ILE A 114 10.00 3.24 -4.38
N PHE A 115 10.90 2.67 -5.19
CA PHE A 115 10.63 1.42 -5.89
C PHE A 115 10.37 0.26 -4.92
N GLY A 116 11.20 0.15 -3.87
CA GLY A 116 11.00 -0.83 -2.80
C GLY A 116 9.66 -0.62 -2.09
N PHE A 117 9.29 0.62 -1.78
CA PHE A 117 8.02 0.95 -1.15
C PHE A 117 6.82 0.47 -1.99
N VAL A 118 6.82 0.77 -3.29
CA VAL A 118 5.77 0.36 -4.23
C VAL A 118 5.74 -1.17 -4.39
N ALA A 119 6.90 -1.82 -4.45
CA ALA A 119 7.00 -3.27 -4.52
C ALA A 119 6.37 -3.95 -3.28
N PHE A 120 6.74 -3.50 -2.08
CA PHE A 120 6.20 -4.05 -0.83
C PHE A 120 4.71 -3.77 -0.65
N PHE A 121 4.22 -2.64 -1.16
CA PHE A 121 2.78 -2.34 -1.20
C PHE A 121 2.03 -3.39 -2.02
N GLU A 122 2.46 -3.68 -3.24
CA GLU A 122 1.78 -4.62 -4.14
C GLU A 122 1.82 -6.08 -3.65
N VAL A 123 2.87 -6.46 -2.93
CA VAL A 123 2.98 -7.81 -2.34
C VAL A 123 1.97 -8.04 -1.23
N GLY A 124 1.55 -7.00 -0.51
CA GLY A 124 0.71 -7.16 0.68
C GLY A 124 -0.43 -6.16 0.79
N PRO A 125 -0.18 -4.92 1.25
CA PRO A 125 -1.21 -3.91 1.50
C PRO A 125 -2.13 -3.58 0.32
N GLY A 126 -1.67 -3.73 -0.92
CA GLY A 126 -2.50 -3.50 -2.11
C GLY A 126 -3.66 -4.50 -2.24
N PRO A 127 -3.38 -5.80 -2.49
CA PRO A 127 -4.42 -6.78 -2.78
C PRO A 127 -5.12 -7.34 -1.53
N ILE A 128 -4.40 -7.50 -0.42
CA ILE A 128 -4.86 -8.32 0.70
C ILE A 128 -6.09 -7.78 1.45
N PRO A 129 -6.24 -6.46 1.68
CA PRO A 129 -7.45 -5.92 2.27
C PRO A 129 -8.72 -6.35 1.55
N TRP A 130 -8.69 -6.44 0.21
CA TRP A 130 -9.83 -6.85 -0.60
C TRP A 130 -10.12 -8.36 -0.48
N PHE A 131 -9.08 -9.20 -0.49
CA PHE A 131 -9.23 -10.64 -0.25
C PHE A 131 -9.83 -10.92 1.12
N ILE A 132 -9.31 -10.29 2.18
CA ILE A 132 -9.76 -10.54 3.55
C ILE A 132 -11.23 -10.13 3.73
N VAL A 133 -11.68 -9.01 3.15
CA VAL A 133 -13.10 -8.62 3.22
C VAL A 133 -14.00 -9.64 2.52
N ALA A 134 -13.57 -10.19 1.37
CA ALA A 134 -14.35 -11.20 0.66
C ALA A 134 -14.39 -12.56 1.41
N GLU A 135 -13.29 -12.93 2.07
CA GLU A 135 -13.12 -14.21 2.79
C GLU A 135 -13.77 -14.19 4.18
N LEU A 136 -13.78 -13.05 4.89
CA LEU A 136 -14.35 -12.95 6.24
C LEU A 136 -15.89 -12.98 6.29
N PHE A 137 -16.56 -12.66 5.19
CA PHE A 137 -18.01 -12.52 5.14
C PHE A 137 -18.65 -13.54 4.20
N SER A 138 -19.69 -14.23 4.70
CA SER A 138 -20.55 -15.09 3.88
C SER A 138 -21.36 -14.27 2.86
N GLN A 139 -22.00 -14.95 1.89
CA GLN A 139 -22.65 -14.29 0.75
C GLN A 139 -23.68 -13.22 1.15
N GLY A 140 -24.39 -13.40 2.25
CA GLY A 140 -25.40 -12.43 2.73
C GLY A 140 -24.81 -11.08 3.15
N PRO A 141 -23.94 -11.01 4.19
CA PRO A 141 -23.37 -9.74 4.64
C PRO A 141 -22.27 -9.17 3.73
N ARG A 142 -21.65 -9.99 2.87
CA ARG A 142 -20.49 -9.59 2.06
C ARG A 142 -20.71 -8.32 1.20
N PRO A 143 -21.81 -8.13 0.46
CA PRO A 143 -22.00 -6.91 -0.32
C PRO A 143 -21.98 -5.65 0.54
N ALA A 144 -22.62 -5.70 1.72
CA ALA A 144 -22.62 -4.58 2.65
C ALA A 144 -21.25 -4.35 3.30
N ALA A 145 -20.49 -5.43 3.61
CA ALA A 145 -19.13 -5.31 4.10
C ALA A 145 -18.18 -4.71 3.05
N MET A 146 -18.28 -5.13 1.79
CA MET A 146 -17.53 -4.57 0.66
C MET A 146 -17.85 -3.09 0.44
N ALA A 147 -19.13 -2.69 0.56
CA ALA A 147 -19.53 -1.29 0.45
C ALA A 147 -18.93 -0.43 1.58
N ILE A 148 -18.91 -0.93 2.82
CA ILE A 148 -18.27 -0.23 3.94
C ILE A 148 -16.77 -0.15 3.72
N ALA A 149 -16.12 -1.26 3.36
CA ALA A 149 -14.68 -1.32 3.08
C ALA A 149 -14.28 -0.35 1.96
N GLY A 150 -15.03 -0.32 0.86
CA GLY A 150 -14.83 0.64 -0.23
C GLY A 150 -15.01 2.07 0.23
N CYS A 151 -16.08 2.37 0.98
CA CYS A 151 -16.30 3.70 1.54
C CYS A 151 -15.14 4.15 2.47
N THR A 152 -14.64 3.24 3.32
CA THR A 152 -13.46 3.49 4.16
C THR A 152 -12.24 3.80 3.29
N ASN A 153 -11.96 2.96 2.29
CA ASN A 153 -10.83 3.11 1.38
C ASN A 153 -10.85 4.48 0.69
N TRP A 154 -11.98 4.85 0.08
CA TRP A 154 -12.15 6.15 -0.58
C TRP A 154 -12.08 7.32 0.40
N THR A 155 -12.67 7.20 1.59
CA THR A 155 -12.60 8.25 2.62
C THR A 155 -11.17 8.51 3.09
N SER A 156 -10.31 7.49 3.07
CA SER A 156 -8.89 7.60 3.43
C SER A 156 -7.96 7.86 2.23
N ASN A 157 -8.49 8.05 1.03
CA ASN A 157 -7.70 8.31 -0.17
C ASN A 157 -7.25 9.78 -0.15
N PHE A 158 -6.05 10.02 0.37
CA PHE A 158 -5.38 11.32 0.41
C PHE A 158 -3.96 11.21 -0.17
#